data_AF-A0A519H752-F1
#
_entry.id   AF-A0A519H752-F1
#
_cell.length_a   1.000
_cell.length_b   1.000
_cell.length_c   1.000
_cell.angle_alpha   90.00
_cell.angle_beta   90.00
_cell.angle_gamma   90.00
#
_symmetry.space_group_name_H-M   'P 1'
#
loop_
_entity.id
_entity.type
_entity.pdbx_description
1 polymer ?
#
loop_
_entity_poly.entity_id
_entity_poly.type
_entity_poly.pdbx_seq_one_letter_code
_entity_poly.pdbx_strand_id
1 'polypeptide(L)'
;FDDVAYLVGVFSDNLATNVLLAHLGGVDRVEEVAARLGVRGIRLLDIVRDERAPEHPHTLSHGSARAYADLFARLARREVGEPAASERVLAWLRDGVDLSMVASAFGLDPLAHSAPDRTVALWHKTGTDLGVRADSGLVSARGRKIAYSCLVEFDDAYRDDVLRIMRIVGDGIRAALR
;
A
#
# COMPACT_ATOMS: atom_id res chain seq x y z
N PHE A 1 16.38 -8.42 7.92
CA PHE A 1 15.73 -7.39 7.07
C PHE A 1 14.25 -7.63 6.86
N ASP A 2 13.74 -8.86 7.02
CA ASP A 2 12.29 -9.11 7.05
C ASP A 2 11.57 -8.25 8.10
N ASP A 3 12.11 -8.11 9.32
CA ASP A 3 11.50 -7.24 10.34
C ASP A 3 11.45 -5.76 9.91
N VAL A 4 12.47 -5.29 9.19
CA VAL A 4 12.52 -3.91 8.68
C VAL A 4 11.47 -3.72 7.57
N ALA A 5 11.34 -4.68 6.66
CA ALA A 5 10.30 -4.67 5.63
C ALA A 5 8.89 -4.76 6.24
N TYR A 6 8.75 -5.51 7.34
CA TYR A 6 7.52 -5.59 8.10
C TYR A 6 7.17 -4.24 8.74
N LEU A 7 8.11 -3.52 9.35
CA LEU A 7 7.87 -2.16 9.87
C LEU A 7 7.42 -1.18 8.77
N VAL A 8 8.00 -1.28 7.57
CA VAL A 8 7.55 -0.49 6.42
C VAL A 8 6.11 -0.85 6.02
N GLY A 9 5.79 -2.13 5.93
CA GLY A 9 4.45 -2.60 5.56
C GLY A 9 3.38 -2.19 6.59
N VAL A 10 3.67 -2.40 7.88
CA VAL A 10 2.71 -2.25 8.98
C VAL A 10 2.53 -0.80 9.42
N PHE A 11 3.63 -0.09 9.64
CA PHE A 11 3.62 1.24 10.27
C PHE A 11 3.98 2.38 9.32
N SER A 12 4.32 2.06 8.06
CA SER A 12 4.88 3.05 7.14
C SER A 12 6.15 3.71 7.68
N ASP A 13 6.97 2.97 8.43
CA ASP A 13 8.11 3.54 9.14
C ASP A 13 9.13 4.16 8.16
N ASN A 14 9.33 5.47 8.30
CA ASN A 14 10.19 6.27 7.43
C ASN A 14 11.67 5.89 7.56
N LEU A 15 12.14 5.61 8.78
CA LEU A 15 13.52 5.21 9.03
C LEU A 15 13.77 3.81 8.48
N ALA A 16 12.87 2.86 8.72
CA ALA A 16 12.93 1.51 8.16
C ALA A 16 12.96 1.53 6.63
N THR A 17 12.17 2.42 6.01
CA THR A 17 12.18 2.63 4.56
C THR A 17 13.58 3.05 4.09
N ASN A 18 14.17 4.07 4.70
CA ASN A 18 15.49 4.55 4.33
C ASN A 18 16.61 3.52 4.62
N VAL A 19 16.51 2.76 5.72
CA VAL A 19 17.44 1.67 6.02
C VAL A 19 17.39 0.57 4.95
N LEU A 20 16.20 0.19 4.48
CA LEU A 20 16.07 -0.77 3.38
C LEU A 20 16.63 -0.21 2.08
N LEU A 21 16.36 1.05 1.76
CA LEU A 21 16.91 1.68 0.55
C LEU A 21 18.43 1.69 0.59
N ALA A 22 19.03 2.11 1.71
CA ALA A 22 20.48 2.08 1.88
C ALA A 22 21.04 0.65 1.74
N HIS A 23 20.40 -0.34 2.36
CA HIS A 23 20.81 -1.74 2.26
C HIS A 23 20.72 -2.30 0.83
N LEU A 24 19.68 -1.92 0.08
CA LEU A 24 19.45 -2.37 -1.29
C LEU A 24 20.35 -1.65 -2.30
N GLY A 25 21.03 -0.56 -1.93
CA GLY A 25 21.86 0.22 -2.86
C GLY A 25 21.14 1.40 -3.51
N GLY A 26 20.03 1.86 -2.91
CA GLY A 26 19.34 3.09 -3.27
C GLY A 26 18.11 2.91 -4.17
N VAL A 27 17.54 4.04 -4.56
CA VAL A 27 16.30 4.13 -5.35
C VAL A 27 16.47 3.51 -6.74
N ASP A 28 17.63 3.71 -7.38
CA ASP A 28 17.91 3.14 -8.71
C ASP A 28 17.82 1.62 -8.71
N ARG A 29 18.28 0.97 -7.63
CA ARG A 29 18.16 -0.49 -7.50
C ARG A 29 16.71 -0.95 -7.41
N VAL A 30 15.85 -0.16 -6.75
CA VAL A 30 14.40 -0.45 -6.68
C VAL A 30 13.78 -0.39 -8.07
N GLU A 31 14.12 0.64 -8.85
CA GLU A 31 13.67 0.78 -10.24
C GLU A 31 14.14 -0.38 -11.12
N GLU A 32 15.42 -0.76 -11.06
CA GLU A 32 15.96 -1.91 -11.79
C GLU A 32 15.21 -3.22 -11.48
N VAL A 33 14.95 -3.46 -10.19
CA VAL A 33 14.23 -4.66 -9.75
C VAL A 33 12.77 -4.59 -10.18
N ALA A 34 12.11 -3.44 -10.05
CA ALA A 34 10.74 -3.24 -10.52
C ALA A 34 10.62 -3.54 -12.03
N ALA A 35 11.55 -3.04 -12.84
CA ALA A 35 11.60 -3.31 -14.28
C ALA A 35 11.78 -4.81 -14.58
N ARG A 36 12.70 -5.50 -13.88
CA ARG A 36 12.91 -6.95 -14.02
C ARG A 36 11.69 -7.78 -13.62
N LEU A 37 10.93 -7.32 -12.62
CA LEU A 37 9.69 -7.93 -12.18
C LEU A 37 8.49 -7.51 -13.04
N GLY A 38 8.69 -6.67 -14.04
CA GLY A 38 7.62 -6.14 -14.90
C GLY A 38 6.61 -5.28 -14.16
N VAL A 39 6.98 -4.69 -13.02
CA VAL A 39 6.15 -3.69 -12.32
C VAL A 39 6.26 -2.38 -13.11
N ARG A 40 5.13 -1.89 -13.61
CA ARG A 40 5.07 -0.72 -14.51
C ARG A 40 4.08 0.31 -13.97
N GLY A 41 4.35 1.59 -14.24
CA GLY A 41 3.45 2.68 -13.84
C GLY A 41 3.43 2.96 -12.34
N ILE A 42 4.45 2.49 -11.62
CA ILE A 42 4.76 2.81 -10.23
C ILE A 42 6.26 3.07 -10.18
N ARG A 43 6.69 4.17 -9.57
CA ARG A 43 8.12 4.45 -9.34
C ARG A 43 8.35 5.07 -7.99
N LEU A 44 9.44 4.66 -7.35
CA LEU A 44 10.04 5.36 -6.22
C LEU A 44 11.03 6.37 -6.81
N LEU A 45 10.94 7.63 -6.38
CA LEU A 45 11.72 8.72 -6.96
C LEU A 45 12.82 9.22 -6.01
N ASP A 46 12.62 9.04 -4.71
CA ASP A 46 13.50 9.59 -3.68
C ASP A 46 13.54 8.69 -2.45
N ILE A 47 14.38 9.08 -1.48
CA ILE A 47 14.30 8.59 -0.11
C ILE A 47 13.23 9.36 0.67
N VAL A 48 12.88 8.87 1.86
CA VAL A 48 12.04 9.62 2.79
C VAL A 48 12.85 10.77 3.39
N ARG A 49 12.26 11.96 3.42
CA ARG A 49 12.89 13.18 3.92
C ARG A 49 11.92 13.92 4.84
N ASP A 50 12.48 14.56 5.86
CA ASP A 50 11.73 15.51 6.69
C ASP A 50 11.50 16.82 5.92
N GLU A 51 12.50 17.26 5.15
CA GLU A 51 12.44 18.48 4.32
C GLU A 51 12.81 18.19 2.86
N ARG A 52 12.02 18.73 1.92
CA ARG A 52 12.31 18.65 0.47
C ARG A 52 12.74 20.03 -0.03
N ALA A 53 14.00 20.12 -0.45
CA ALA A 53 14.54 21.27 -1.16
C ALA A 53 14.19 21.21 -2.65
N PRO A 54 14.24 22.34 -3.40
CA PRO A 54 13.85 22.39 -4.82
C PRO A 54 14.62 21.44 -5.75
N GLU A 55 15.83 21.04 -5.38
CA GLU A 55 16.66 20.08 -6.12
C GLU A 55 16.25 18.61 -5.91
N HIS A 56 15.47 18.31 -4.87
CA HIS A 56 14.96 16.96 -4.62
C HIS A 56 13.72 16.70 -5.47
N PRO A 57 13.42 15.42 -5.81
CA PRO A 57 12.14 15.06 -6.41
C PRO A 57 10.96 15.61 -5.60
N HIS A 58 9.96 16.16 -6.29
CA HIS A 58 8.79 16.80 -5.66
C HIS A 58 7.98 15.84 -4.76
N THR A 59 8.03 14.54 -5.02
CA THR A 59 7.34 13.51 -4.24
C THR A 59 8.28 12.31 -4.02
N LEU A 60 8.03 11.56 -2.94
CA LEU A 60 8.71 10.29 -2.66
C LEU A 60 8.50 9.28 -3.79
N SER A 61 7.29 9.19 -4.31
CA SER A 61 6.88 8.17 -5.28
C SER A 61 5.71 8.66 -6.12
N HIS A 62 5.49 8.00 -7.25
CA HIS A 62 4.30 8.23 -8.06
C HIS A 62 3.77 6.93 -8.67
N GLY A 63 2.49 6.92 -9.00
CA GLY A 63 1.87 5.80 -9.68
C GLY A 63 0.40 6.08 -9.99
N SER A 64 -0.24 5.13 -10.65
CA SER A 64 -1.68 5.20 -10.93
C SER A 64 -2.44 4.16 -10.12
N ALA A 65 -3.72 4.45 -9.82
CA ALA A 65 -4.59 3.49 -9.15
C ALA A 65 -4.65 2.14 -9.89
N ARG A 66 -4.68 2.18 -11.23
CA ARG A 66 -4.62 0.98 -12.07
C ARG A 66 -3.36 0.16 -11.82
N ALA A 67 -2.20 0.80 -11.77
CA ALA A 67 -0.92 0.12 -11.61
C ALA A 67 -0.78 -0.51 -10.21
N TYR A 68 -1.19 0.20 -9.16
CA TYR A 68 -1.18 -0.38 -7.80
C TYR A 68 -2.18 -1.53 -7.66
N ALA A 69 -3.40 -1.40 -8.20
CA ALA A 69 -4.37 -2.49 -8.17
C ALA A 69 -3.87 -3.72 -8.97
N ASP A 70 -3.22 -3.52 -10.12
CA ASP A 70 -2.57 -4.60 -10.88
C ASP A 70 -1.46 -5.29 -10.07
N LEU A 71 -0.60 -4.52 -9.39
CA LEU A 71 0.46 -5.08 -8.54
C LEU A 71 -0.12 -5.99 -7.45
N PHE A 72 -1.15 -5.54 -6.74
CA PHE A 72 -1.83 -6.38 -5.73
C PHE A 72 -2.51 -7.62 -6.34
N ALA A 73 -3.11 -7.50 -7.52
CA ALA A 73 -3.69 -8.64 -8.23
C ALA A 73 -2.62 -9.68 -8.63
N ARG A 74 -1.45 -9.22 -9.07
CA ARG A 74 -0.30 -10.08 -9.41
C ARG A 74 0.31 -10.73 -8.17
N LEU A 75 0.45 -9.99 -7.07
CA LEU A 75 0.86 -10.55 -5.77
C LEU A 75 -0.10 -11.66 -5.33
N ALA A 76 -1.42 -11.43 -5.45
CA ALA A 76 -2.44 -12.42 -5.09
C ALA A 76 -2.37 -13.71 -5.93
N ARG A 77 -1.92 -13.59 -7.19
CA ARG A 77 -1.69 -14.71 -8.12
C ARG A 77 -0.29 -15.30 -8.04
N ARG A 78 0.59 -14.76 -7.18
CA ARG A 78 2.00 -15.17 -7.02
C ARG A 78 2.84 -14.96 -8.29
N GLU A 79 2.59 -13.86 -9.00
CA GLU A 79 3.21 -13.51 -10.29
C GLU A 79 4.25 -12.37 -10.20
N VAL A 80 4.62 -11.97 -8.99
CA VAL A 80 5.67 -10.97 -8.75
C VAL A 80 6.91 -11.70 -8.25
N GLY A 81 7.85 -11.97 -9.16
CA GLY A 81 9.04 -12.76 -8.89
C GLY A 81 8.70 -14.22 -8.64
N GLU A 82 9.44 -14.85 -7.73
CA GLU A 82 9.13 -16.20 -7.26
C GLU A 82 7.86 -16.21 -6.40
N PRO A 83 7.08 -17.30 -6.38
CA PRO A 83 5.87 -17.40 -5.58
C PRO A 83 6.06 -17.04 -4.10
N ALA A 84 7.17 -17.48 -3.51
CA ALA A 84 7.52 -17.20 -2.12
C ALA A 84 7.79 -15.71 -1.85
N ALA A 85 8.27 -14.95 -2.85
CA ALA A 85 8.47 -13.52 -2.72
C ALA A 85 7.13 -12.77 -2.65
N SER A 86 6.17 -13.15 -3.52
CA SER A 86 4.82 -12.60 -3.47
C SER A 86 4.13 -12.87 -2.13
N GLU A 87 4.28 -14.09 -1.60
CA GLU A 87 3.73 -14.46 -0.29
C GLU A 87 4.37 -13.67 0.85
N ARG A 88 5.68 -13.45 0.79
CA ARG A 88 6.41 -12.68 1.79
C ARG A 88 6.02 -11.21 1.80
N VAL A 89 5.87 -10.60 0.61
CA VAL A 89 5.37 -9.22 0.49
C VAL A 89 3.97 -9.10 1.08
N LEU A 90 3.06 -10.02 0.76
CA LEU A 90 1.73 -10.03 1.36
C LEU A 90 1.81 -10.21 2.89
N ALA A 91 2.71 -11.05 3.40
CA ALA A 91 2.89 -11.20 4.85
C ALA A 91 3.31 -9.88 5.53
N TRP A 92 4.18 -9.07 4.91
CA TRP A 92 4.56 -7.76 5.44
C TRP A 92 3.41 -6.74 5.45
N LEU A 93 2.43 -6.87 4.56
CA LEU A 93 1.31 -5.94 4.40
C LEU A 93 0.05 -6.35 5.18
N ARG A 94 0.10 -7.49 5.87
CA ARG A 94 -1.07 -8.12 6.49
C ARG A 94 -1.57 -7.41 7.73
N ASP A 95 -0.68 -6.74 8.44
CA ASP A 95 -0.95 -6.18 9.77
C ASP A 95 -1.00 -4.64 9.74
N GLY A 96 -1.20 -4.04 8.57
CA GLY A 96 -1.27 -2.59 8.38
C GLY A 96 -2.21 -1.90 9.35
N VAL A 97 -1.68 -1.01 10.19
CA VAL A 97 -2.47 -0.45 11.31
C VAL A 97 -3.31 0.77 10.94
N ASP A 98 -3.00 1.44 9.83
CA ASP A 98 -3.78 2.59 9.38
C ASP A 98 -5.00 2.14 8.57
N LEU A 99 -6.11 1.89 9.27
CA LEU A 99 -7.38 1.48 8.66
C LEU A 99 -8.32 2.66 8.38
N SER A 100 -7.83 3.90 8.40
CA SER A 100 -8.68 5.11 8.39
C SER A 100 -9.32 5.44 7.03
N MET A 101 -8.84 4.81 5.95
CA MET A 101 -9.21 5.13 4.56
C MET A 101 -10.24 4.14 3.98
N VAL A 102 -9.95 3.47 2.86
CA VAL A 102 -10.85 2.47 2.24
C VAL A 102 -11.11 1.33 3.22
N ALA A 103 -10.06 0.93 3.95
CA ALA A 103 -10.14 -0.14 4.95
C ALA A 103 -11.16 0.13 6.08
N SER A 104 -11.55 1.37 6.32
CA SER A 104 -12.51 1.75 7.40
C SER A 104 -13.89 1.11 7.23
N ALA A 105 -14.25 0.69 6.00
CA ALA A 105 -15.51 0.02 5.68
C ALA A 105 -15.57 -1.44 6.18
N PHE A 106 -14.42 -2.07 6.43
CA PHE A 106 -14.34 -3.48 6.81
C PHE A 106 -14.55 -3.69 8.32
N GLY A 107 -14.34 -2.65 9.14
CA GLY A 107 -14.57 -2.69 10.58
C GLY A 107 -13.69 -3.73 11.29
N LEU A 108 -12.42 -3.81 10.87
CA LEU A 108 -11.39 -4.65 11.46
C LEU A 108 -10.73 -3.94 12.65
N ASP A 109 -10.17 -4.71 13.58
CA ASP A 109 -9.35 -4.17 14.67
C ASP A 109 -7.96 -3.79 14.14
N PRO A 110 -7.54 -2.50 14.17
CA PRO A 110 -6.22 -2.07 13.72
C PRO A 110 -5.04 -2.83 14.33
N LEU A 111 -5.20 -3.37 15.54
CA LEU A 111 -4.13 -4.06 16.27
C LEU A 111 -4.28 -5.58 16.27
N ALA A 112 -5.37 -6.13 15.71
CA ALA A 112 -5.68 -7.56 15.77
C ALA A 112 -6.50 -8.09 14.57
N HIS A 113 -6.02 -7.85 13.35
CA HIS A 113 -6.69 -8.31 12.12
C HIS A 113 -5.81 -9.15 11.18
N SER A 114 -4.70 -9.69 11.71
CA SER A 114 -3.81 -10.55 10.95
C SER A 114 -4.56 -11.81 10.47
N ALA A 115 -5.26 -12.50 11.34
CA ALA A 115 -6.18 -13.57 10.96
C ALA A 115 -7.47 -12.98 10.33
N PRO A 116 -8.17 -13.71 9.45
CA PRO A 116 -9.43 -13.24 8.90
C PRO A 116 -10.41 -12.88 10.03
N ASP A 117 -10.72 -11.60 10.18
CA ASP A 117 -11.70 -11.10 11.12
C ASP A 117 -12.99 -10.79 10.38
N ARG A 118 -14.13 -11.20 10.96
CA ARG A 118 -15.45 -11.09 10.31
C ARG A 118 -15.47 -11.73 8.91
N THR A 119 -14.67 -12.78 8.70
CA THR A 119 -14.43 -13.47 7.41
C THR A 119 -13.67 -12.66 6.34
N VAL A 120 -13.13 -11.50 6.72
CA VAL A 120 -12.36 -10.60 5.85
C VAL A 120 -10.89 -10.71 6.20
N ALA A 121 -10.05 -10.95 5.19
CA ALA A 121 -8.62 -10.77 5.28
C ALA A 121 -8.21 -9.57 4.42
N LEU A 122 -7.31 -8.73 4.93
CA LEU A 122 -6.84 -7.52 4.29
C LEU A 122 -5.31 -7.55 4.21
N TRP A 123 -4.78 -7.14 3.06
CA TRP A 123 -3.36 -6.84 2.86
C TRP A 123 -3.29 -5.52 2.15
N HIS A 124 -2.78 -4.48 2.79
CA HIS A 124 -2.83 -3.15 2.19
C HIS A 124 -1.67 -2.27 2.61
N LYS A 125 -1.54 -1.15 1.92
CA LYS A 125 -0.63 -0.07 2.29
C LYS A 125 -1.32 1.26 2.10
N THR A 126 -1.22 2.11 3.11
CA THR A 126 -1.64 3.51 3.02
C THR A 126 -0.49 4.43 2.63
N GLY A 127 -0.81 5.58 2.05
CA GLY A 127 0.11 6.69 1.81
C GLY A 127 -0.56 7.99 2.25
N THR A 128 0.17 8.79 3.00
CA THR A 128 -0.33 10.04 3.58
C THR A 128 0.73 11.11 3.38
N ASP A 129 0.32 12.21 2.76
CA ASP A 129 1.08 13.46 2.69
C ASP A 129 0.09 14.64 2.79
N LEU A 130 0.60 15.87 2.79
CA LEU A 130 -0.22 17.06 2.70
C LEU A 130 -1.03 17.04 1.41
N GLY A 131 -2.37 17.10 1.54
CA GLY A 131 -3.29 17.05 0.41
C GLY A 131 -3.34 15.73 -0.35
N VAL A 132 -2.77 14.64 0.18
CA VAL A 132 -2.77 13.31 -0.49
C VAL A 132 -3.18 12.20 0.47
N ARG A 133 -4.09 11.34 0.01
CA ARG A 133 -4.43 10.07 0.66
C ARG A 133 -4.43 8.96 -0.37
N ALA A 134 -3.80 7.84 -0.02
CA ALA A 134 -3.71 6.66 -0.84
C ALA A 134 -3.97 5.43 0.00
N ASP A 135 -4.79 4.50 -0.50
CA ASP A 135 -5.01 3.18 0.08
C ASP A 135 -5.10 2.17 -1.06
N SER A 136 -4.15 1.25 -1.11
CA SER A 136 -4.11 0.19 -2.11
C SER A 136 -3.91 -1.16 -1.43
N GLY A 137 -4.66 -2.15 -1.87
CA GLY A 137 -4.67 -3.42 -1.18
C GLY A 137 -5.32 -4.56 -1.93
N LEU A 138 -5.28 -5.72 -1.27
CA LEU A 138 -5.99 -6.93 -1.58
C LEU A 138 -6.92 -7.23 -0.41
N VAL A 139 -8.19 -7.46 -0.69
CA VAL A 139 -9.16 -7.93 0.30
C VAL A 139 -9.72 -9.28 -0.13
N SER A 140 -9.90 -10.18 0.82
CA SER A 140 -10.44 -11.51 0.60
C SER A 140 -11.56 -11.81 1.58
N ALA A 141 -12.70 -12.29 1.08
CA ALA A 141 -13.78 -12.83 1.91
C ALA A 141 -14.54 -13.91 1.14
N ARG A 142 -14.96 -14.97 1.85
CA ARG A 142 -15.77 -16.07 1.29
C ARG A 142 -15.21 -16.66 -0.02
N GLY A 143 -13.89 -16.77 -0.14
CA GLY A 143 -13.21 -17.31 -1.32
C GLY A 143 -13.09 -16.35 -2.51
N ARG A 144 -13.66 -15.14 -2.43
CA ARG A 144 -13.46 -14.06 -3.41
C ARG A 144 -12.34 -13.14 -2.96
N LYS A 145 -11.56 -12.66 -3.93
CA LYS A 145 -10.48 -11.69 -3.73
C LYS A 145 -10.68 -10.49 -4.64
N ILE A 146 -10.47 -9.27 -4.13
CA ILE A 146 -10.51 -8.03 -4.89
C ILE A 146 -9.23 -7.25 -4.58
N ALA A 147 -8.47 -6.92 -5.63
CA ALA A 147 -7.39 -5.95 -5.54
C ALA A 147 -7.96 -4.56 -5.86
N TYR A 148 -7.56 -3.55 -5.09
CA TYR A 148 -8.06 -2.18 -5.20
C TYR A 148 -6.94 -1.17 -5.04
N SER A 149 -7.21 0.05 -5.51
CA SER A 149 -6.41 1.23 -5.21
C SER A 149 -7.31 2.46 -5.29
N CYS A 150 -7.22 3.31 -4.27
CA CYS A 150 -7.87 4.62 -4.21
C CYS A 150 -6.79 5.65 -3.88
N LEU A 151 -6.54 6.57 -4.81
CA LEU A 151 -5.58 7.66 -4.67
C LEU A 151 -6.34 8.97 -4.82
N VAL A 152 -6.19 9.89 -3.88
CA VAL A 152 -6.89 11.17 -3.88
C VAL A 152 -5.91 12.28 -3.56
N GLU A 153 -5.89 13.28 -4.42
CA GLU A 153 -5.28 14.59 -4.18
C GLU A 153 -6.41 15.59 -3.86
N PHE A 154 -6.23 16.42 -2.84
CA PHE A 154 -7.26 17.32 -2.33
C PHE A 154 -6.65 18.52 -1.60
N ASP A 155 -7.42 19.60 -1.53
CA ASP A 155 -7.13 20.68 -0.58
C ASP A 155 -7.49 20.22 0.84
N ASP A 156 -6.60 20.46 1.80
CA ASP A 156 -6.71 19.91 3.16
C ASP A 156 -8.02 20.26 3.89
N ALA A 157 -8.69 21.35 3.49
CA ALA A 157 -10.02 21.70 3.98
C ALA A 157 -11.08 20.61 3.71
N TYR A 158 -10.86 19.72 2.73
CA TYR A 158 -11.77 18.63 2.36
C TYR A 158 -11.35 17.25 2.91
N ARG A 159 -10.38 17.19 3.82
CA ARG A 159 -9.83 15.92 4.33
C ARG A 159 -10.91 14.95 4.82
N ASP A 160 -11.85 15.43 5.63
CA ASP A 160 -12.91 14.59 6.21
C ASP A 160 -13.87 14.05 5.12
N ASP A 161 -14.17 14.87 4.12
CA ASP A 161 -14.98 14.46 2.97
C ASP A 161 -14.27 13.39 2.13
N VAL A 162 -12.95 13.53 1.94
CA VAL A 162 -12.14 12.53 1.23
C VAL A 162 -12.15 11.20 1.98
N LEU A 163 -11.90 11.19 3.28
CA LEU A 163 -11.93 9.95 4.08
C LEU A 163 -13.32 9.29 4.04
N ARG A 164 -14.38 10.09 4.11
CA ARG A 164 -15.76 9.61 3.93
C ARG A 164 -15.99 8.98 2.55
N ILE A 165 -15.47 9.60 1.48
CA ILE A 165 -15.57 9.06 0.11
C ILE A 165 -14.76 7.76 -0.04
N MET A 166 -13.54 7.70 0.52
CA MET A 166 -12.72 6.48 0.51
C MET A 166 -13.44 5.33 1.24
N ARG A 167 -14.12 5.61 2.36
CA ARG A 167 -14.99 4.63 3.02
C ARG A 167 -16.11 4.12 2.10
N ILE A 168 -16.77 5.00 1.34
CA ILE A 168 -17.81 4.61 0.38
C ILE A 168 -17.26 3.65 -0.68
N VAL A 169 -16.02 3.87 -1.15
CA VAL A 169 -15.33 2.91 -2.04
C VAL A 169 -15.17 1.55 -1.35
N GLY A 170 -14.75 1.55 -0.08
CA GLY A 170 -14.64 0.34 0.74
C GLY A 170 -15.96 -0.40 0.93
N ASP A 171 -17.06 0.32 1.15
CA ASP A 171 -18.40 -0.25 1.25
C ASP A 171 -18.83 -0.93 -0.06
N GLY A 172 -18.50 -0.33 -1.21
CA GLY A 172 -18.70 -0.94 -2.54
C GLY A 172 -17.91 -2.23 -2.73
N ILE A 173 -16.64 -2.25 -2.33
CA ILE A 173 -15.80 -3.46 -2.36
C ILE A 173 -16.39 -4.55 -1.46
N ARG A 174 -16.79 -4.19 -0.23
CA ARG A 174 -17.41 -5.11 0.73
C ARG A 174 -18.71 -5.70 0.20
N ALA A 175 -19.51 -4.94 -0.56
CA ALA A 175 -20.70 -5.45 -1.21
C ALA A 175 -20.38 -6.46 -2.32
N ALA A 176 -19.34 -6.21 -3.12
CA ALA A 176 -18.91 -7.11 -4.21
C ALA A 176 -18.30 -8.44 -3.73
N LEU A 177 -17.83 -8.49 -2.47
CA LEU A 177 -17.32 -9.70 -1.81
C LEU A 177 -18.41 -10.62 -1.24
N ARG A 178 -19.68 -10.21 -1.26
CA ARG A 178 -20.81 -11.02 -0.79
C ARG A 178 -21.21 -12.11 -1.78
#